data_AF-A0A484ZDU4-F1
#
_entry.id   AF-A0A484ZDU4-F1
#
_cell.length_a   1.000
_cell.length_b   1.000
_cell.length_c   1.000
_cell.angle_alpha   90.00
_cell.angle_beta   90.00
_cell.angle_gamma   90.00
#
_symmetry.space_group_name_H-M   'P 1'
#
loop_
_entity.id
_entity.type
_entity.pdbx_description
1 polymer ?
#
loop_
_entity_poly.entity_id
_entity_poly.type
_entity_poly.pdbx_seq_one_letter_code
_entity_poly.pdbx_strand_id
1 'polypeptide(L)'
;MLGMLEQAQKEGIRISYDQYPYVAGSTMLGVILPPWVHSGGTDKLLERLESPELREKMIADIKQGIPGWDNFIDFAGLDQIFVTSAKNRKKPRYRRPQPYPVGRTAR
;
A
#
# COMPACT_ATOMS: atom_id res chain seq x y z
N MET A 1 12.42 16.33 10.52
CA MET A 1 13.19 15.08 10.72
C MET A 1 14.62 15.18 10.19
N LEU A 2 14.84 15.62 8.93
CA LEU A 2 16.20 15.78 8.39
C LEU A 2 17.11 16.67 9.25
N GLY A 3 16.65 17.87 9.64
CA GLY A 3 17.47 18.78 10.46
C GLY A 3 17.88 18.23 11.83
N MET A 4 17.11 17.30 12.41
CA MET A 4 17.47 16.64 13.67
C MET A 4 18.61 15.63 13.46
N LEU A 5 18.61 14.92 12.33
CA LEU A 5 19.66 13.98 11.97
C LEU A 5 20.97 14.72 11.65
N GLU A 6 20.88 15.83 10.89
CA GLU A 6 22.03 16.68 10.59
C GLU A 6 22.66 17.28 11.85
N GLN A 7 21.82 17.71 12.80
CA GLN A 7 22.30 18.26 14.08
C GLN A 7 22.98 17.18 14.93
N ALA A 8 22.38 16.00 15.07
CA ALA A 8 22.98 14.87 15.77
C ALA A 8 24.32 14.45 15.14
N GLN A 9 24.44 14.52 13.81
CA GLN A 9 25.70 14.25 13.12
C GLN A 9 26.77 15.31 13.44
N LYS A 10 26.40 16.59 13.50
CA LYS A 10 27.30 17.69 13.92
C LYS A 10 27.73 17.56 15.38
N GLU A 11 26.88 17.02 16.24
CA GLU A 11 27.16 16.74 17.65
C GLU A 11 28.00 15.47 17.85
N GLY A 12 28.41 14.79 16.78
CA GLY A 12 29.23 13.59 16.83
C GLY A 12 28.45 12.34 17.27
N ILE A 13 27.12 12.40 17.29
CA ILE A 13 26.28 11.24 17.58
C ILE A 13 26.37 10.27 16.41
N ARG A 14 26.70 9.01 16.72
CA ARG A 14 26.76 7.95 15.71
C ARG A 14 25.34 7.61 15.23
N ILE A 15 25.06 7.91 13.96
CA ILE A 15 23.81 7.57 13.28
C ILE A 15 24.04 6.36 12.38
N SER A 16 23.13 5.40 12.43
CA SER A 16 23.06 4.27 11.48
C SER A 16 21.62 4.09 11.01
N TYR A 17 21.46 3.51 9.83
CA TYR A 17 20.16 3.19 9.26
C TYR A 17 20.07 1.69 9.04
N ASP A 18 18.92 1.12 9.39
CA ASP A 18 18.60 -0.25 9.05
C ASP A 18 17.64 -0.24 7.85
N GLN A 19 17.98 -0.99 6.81
CA GLN A 19 17.18 -1.11 5.59
C GLN A 19 17.07 -2.58 5.23
N TYR A 20 15.84 -3.07 5.10
CA TYR A 20 15.53 -4.38 4.54
C TYR A 20 14.98 -4.18 3.12
N PRO A 21 15.81 -4.30 2.06
CA PRO A 21 15.37 -4.02 0.71
C PRO A 21 14.47 -5.14 0.18
N TYR A 22 13.16 -4.89 0.17
CA TYR A 22 12.17 -5.74 -0.49
C TYR A 22 11.72 -5.11 -1.81
N VAL A 23 11.71 -5.89 -2.88
CA VAL A 23 11.22 -5.45 -4.20
C VAL A 23 9.69 -5.36 -4.26
N ALA A 24 8.99 -6.00 -3.32
CA ALA A 24 7.54 -5.96 -3.21
C ALA A 24 7.12 -6.09 -1.74
N GLY A 25 6.12 -5.31 -1.33
CA GLY A 25 5.45 -5.44 -0.04
C GLY A 25 4.20 -6.32 -0.13
N SER A 26 3.71 -6.78 1.01
CA SER A 26 2.39 -7.41 1.13
C SER A 26 1.64 -6.79 2.29
N THR A 27 0.39 -6.43 2.07
CA THR A 27 -0.49 -5.82 3.06
C THR A 27 -1.95 -6.14 2.71
N MET A 28 -2.88 -5.65 3.52
CA MET A 28 -4.31 -5.90 3.37
C MET A 28 -4.93 -4.92 2.36
N LEU A 29 -5.97 -5.37 1.65
CA LEU A 29 -6.73 -4.56 0.67
C LEU A 29 -7.18 -3.21 1.24
N GLY A 30 -7.44 -3.12 2.54
CA GLY A 30 -7.91 -1.89 3.18
C GLY A 30 -6.99 -0.67 3.02
N VAL A 31 -5.68 -0.87 2.78
CA VAL A 31 -4.74 0.26 2.69
C VAL A 31 -4.91 1.09 1.41
N ILE A 32 -5.51 0.52 0.35
CA ILE A 32 -5.72 1.22 -0.92
C ILE A 32 -7.09 1.90 -1.00
N LEU A 33 -7.91 1.76 0.05
CA LEU A 33 -9.25 2.34 0.10
C LEU A 33 -9.21 3.77 0.67
N PRO A 34 -10.08 4.69 0.18
CA PRO A 34 -10.20 6.02 0.75
C PRO A 34 -10.47 5.99 2.27
N PRO A 35 -9.93 6.94 3.07
CA PRO A 35 -10.03 6.90 4.52
C PRO A 35 -11.47 6.81 5.05
N TRP A 36 -12.43 7.49 4.38
CA TRP A 36 -13.84 7.50 4.78
C TRP A 36 -14.49 6.12 4.73
N VAL A 37 -13.95 5.18 3.94
CA VAL A 37 -14.47 3.82 3.80
C VAL A 37 -14.31 3.02 5.10
N HIS A 38 -13.34 3.40 5.95
CA HIS A 38 -13.09 2.75 7.24
C HIS A 38 -13.97 3.27 8.38
N SER A 39 -14.72 4.36 8.17
CA SER A 39 -15.54 4.98 9.22
C SER A 39 -16.61 4.01 9.75
N GLY A 40 -16.67 3.78 11.05
CA GLY A 40 -17.60 2.81 11.63
C GLY A 40 -17.12 1.34 11.56
N GLY A 41 -15.86 1.10 11.20
CA GLY A 41 -15.21 -0.20 11.31
C GLY A 41 -15.48 -1.15 10.14
N THR A 42 -15.05 -2.41 10.30
CA THR A 42 -15.02 -3.42 9.24
C THR A 42 -16.40 -3.74 8.67
N ASP A 43 -17.43 -3.85 9.50
CA ASP A 43 -18.77 -4.21 9.03
C ASP A 43 -19.33 -3.13 8.09
N LYS A 44 -19.15 -1.85 8.46
CA LYS A 44 -19.54 -0.73 7.60
C LYS A 44 -18.70 -0.64 6.34
N LEU A 45 -17.41 -0.94 6.42
CA LEU A 45 -16.56 -1.05 5.25
C LEU A 45 -17.11 -2.11 4.28
N LEU A 46 -17.49 -3.29 4.76
CA LEU A 46 -18.04 -4.37 3.94
C LEU A 46 -19.38 -3.98 3.31
N GLU A 47 -20.30 -3.39 4.09
CA GLU A 47 -21.57 -2.85 3.56
C GLU A 47 -21.34 -1.85 2.41
N ARG A 48 -20.36 -0.94 2.56
CA ARG A 48 -20.02 0.04 1.51
C ARG A 48 -19.45 -0.62 0.26
N LEU A 49 -18.64 -1.68 0.42
CA LEU A 49 -18.10 -2.43 -0.72
C LEU A 49 -19.18 -3.19 -1.50
N GLU A 50 -20.30 -3.52 -0.87
CA GLU A 50 -21.44 -4.16 -1.57
C GLU A 50 -22.18 -3.17 -2.48
N SER A 51 -22.28 -1.89 -2.09
CA SER A 51 -22.93 -0.84 -2.90
C SER A 51 -22.15 -0.53 -4.20
N PRO A 52 -22.78 -0.64 -5.37
CA PRO A 52 -22.19 -0.20 -6.64
C PRO A 52 -21.89 1.30 -6.66
N GLU A 53 -22.80 2.12 -6.15
CA GLU A 53 -22.68 3.58 -6.16
C GLU A 53 -21.48 4.05 -5.32
N LEU A 54 -21.29 3.44 -4.15
CA LEU A 54 -20.17 3.76 -3.29
C LEU A 54 -18.85 3.25 -3.87
N ARG A 55 -18.85 2.13 -4.58
CA ARG A 55 -17.65 1.66 -5.31
C ARG A 55 -17.23 2.62 -6.41
N GLU A 56 -18.18 3.15 -7.19
CA GLU A 56 -17.88 4.17 -8.20
C GLU A 56 -17.28 5.43 -7.57
N LYS A 57 -17.82 5.85 -6.43
CA LYS A 57 -17.23 6.95 -5.65
C LYS A 57 -15.81 6.64 -5.20
N MET A 58 -15.56 5.44 -4.65
CA MET A 58 -14.22 5.03 -4.25
C MET A 58 -13.24 5.04 -5.43
N ILE A 59 -13.66 4.57 -6.61
CA ILE A 59 -12.83 4.58 -7.83
C ILE A 59 -12.51 6.03 -8.25
N ALA A 60 -13.50 6.94 -8.18
CA ALA A 60 -13.28 8.35 -8.47
C ALA A 60 -12.29 8.99 -7.49
N ASP A 61 -12.48 8.77 -6.18
CA ASP A 61 -11.59 9.27 -5.13
C ASP A 61 -10.17 8.71 -5.27
N ILE A 62 -10.02 7.43 -5.64
CA ILE A 62 -8.73 6.80 -5.94
C ILE A 62 -8.04 7.49 -7.13
N LYS A 63 -8.78 7.83 -8.18
CA LYS A 63 -8.22 8.44 -9.40
C LYS A 63 -7.88 9.92 -9.21
N GLN A 64 -8.67 10.63 -8.41
CA GLN A 64 -8.55 12.08 -8.22
C GLN A 64 -7.69 12.43 -7.01
N GLY A 65 -7.53 11.50 -6.07
CA GLY A 65 -6.89 11.73 -4.78
C GLY A 65 -7.81 12.48 -3.81
N ILE A 66 -7.49 12.37 -2.52
CA ILE A 66 -8.11 13.16 -1.44
C ILE A 66 -6.97 13.91 -0.75
N PRO A 67 -7.08 15.22 -0.50
CA PRO A 67 -6.06 15.97 0.21
C PRO A 67 -5.70 15.33 1.56
N GLY A 68 -4.40 15.08 1.77
CA GLY A 68 -3.88 14.47 2.99
C GLY A 68 -4.04 12.95 3.09
N TRP A 69 -4.53 12.28 2.04
CA TRP A 69 -4.55 10.82 1.97
C TRP A 69 -3.33 10.30 1.20
N ASP A 70 -2.55 9.43 1.83
CA ASP A 70 -1.49 8.67 1.19
C ASP A 70 -2.09 7.58 0.29
N ASN A 71 -2.37 7.94 -0.95
CA ASN A 71 -2.95 7.04 -1.94
C ASN A 71 -1.89 6.09 -2.51
N PHE A 72 -1.92 4.84 -2.08
CA PHE A 72 -0.99 3.80 -2.54
C PHE A 72 -1.04 3.53 -4.05
N ILE A 73 -2.17 3.81 -4.69
CA ILE A 73 -2.32 3.63 -6.14
C ILE A 73 -1.58 4.72 -6.91
N ASP A 74 -1.52 5.94 -6.36
CA ASP A 74 -0.73 7.04 -6.94
C ASP A 74 0.78 6.73 -6.86
N PHE A 75 1.22 6.15 -5.75
CA PHE A 75 2.60 5.72 -5.55
C PHE A 75 3.00 4.50 -6.39
N ALA A 76 2.21 3.43 -6.37
CA ALA A 76 2.60 2.14 -6.95
C ALA A 76 2.13 1.95 -8.40
N GLY A 77 1.05 2.62 -8.80
CA GLY A 77 0.29 2.31 -10.02
C GLY A 77 -0.60 1.08 -9.83
N LEU A 78 -1.78 1.11 -10.46
CA LEU A 78 -2.77 0.03 -10.32
C LEU A 78 -2.24 -1.31 -10.86
N ASP A 79 -1.45 -1.28 -11.92
CA ASP A 79 -0.87 -2.47 -12.56
C ASP A 79 0.18 -3.19 -11.69
N GLN A 80 0.63 -2.56 -10.60
CA GLN A 80 1.58 -3.13 -9.64
C GLN A 80 0.90 -3.66 -8.37
N ILE A 81 -0.44 -3.57 -8.26
CA ILE A 81 -1.19 -4.06 -7.11
C ILE A 81 -1.84 -5.40 -7.46
N PHE A 82 -1.39 -6.45 -6.76
CA PHE A 82 -1.83 -7.82 -7.01
C PHE A 82 -2.62 -8.37 -5.83
N VAL A 83 -3.80 -8.92 -6.09
CA VAL A 83 -4.54 -9.74 -5.11
C VAL A 83 -3.96 -11.14 -5.10
N THR A 84 -3.04 -11.39 -4.16
CA THR A 84 -2.34 -12.69 -4.04
C THR A 84 -3.16 -13.75 -3.31
N SER A 85 -4.10 -13.33 -2.47
CA SER A 85 -5.03 -14.22 -1.76
C SER A 85 -6.35 -13.51 -1.47
N ALA A 86 -7.44 -14.28 -1.57
CA ALA A 86 -8.77 -13.89 -1.12
C ALA A 86 -9.51 -15.17 -0.75
N LYS A 87 -10.26 -15.16 0.35
CA LYS A 87 -11.05 -16.33 0.76
C LYS A 87 -12.26 -16.43 -0.19
N ASN A 88 -12.14 -17.23 -1.25
CA ASN A 88 -13.22 -17.45 -2.20
C ASN A 88 -13.48 -18.95 -2.37
N ARG A 89 -14.75 -19.36 -2.25
CA ARG A 89 -15.17 -20.78 -2.29
C ARG A 89 -15.17 -21.38 -3.71
N LYS A 90 -15.00 -20.55 -4.76
CA LYS A 90 -15.02 -20.99 -6.17
C LYS A 90 -14.10 -20.13 -7.06
N LYS A 91 -12.79 -20.38 -7.13
CA LYS A 91 -11.90 -20.05 -8.29
C LYS A 91 -10.53 -20.74 -8.18
N PRO A 92 -9.84 -21.02 -9.30
CA PRO A 92 -8.53 -21.66 -9.31
C PRO A 92 -7.44 -20.79 -8.68
N ARG A 93 -6.43 -21.47 -8.13
CA ARG A 93 -5.30 -20.89 -7.39
C ARG A 93 -4.59 -19.81 -8.20
N TYR A 94 -4.32 -18.64 -7.59
CA TYR A 94 -3.51 -17.57 -8.19
C TYR A 94 -2.16 -18.12 -8.69
N ARG A 95 -1.81 -17.83 -9.95
CA ARG A 95 -0.52 -18.17 -10.54
C ARG A 95 0.43 -16.98 -10.33
N ARG A 96 1.52 -17.19 -9.59
CA ARG A 96 2.52 -16.15 -9.34
C ARG A 96 3.10 -15.66 -10.68
N PRO A 97 3.22 -14.34 -10.90
CA PRO A 97 4.07 -13.80 -11.95
C PRO A 97 5.54 -14.22 -11.70
N GLN A 98 6.36 -14.26 -12.75
CA GLN A 98 7.79 -14.59 -12.64
C GLN A 98 8.46 -13.69 -11.58
N PRO A 99 9.41 -14.22 -10.78
CA PRO A 99 10.10 -13.41 -9.80
C PRO A 99 10.86 -12.27 -10.50
N TYR A 100 10.77 -11.07 -9.92
CA TYR A 100 11.64 -9.96 -10.27
C TYR A 100 13.10 -10.41 -10.15
N PRO A 101 13.99 -10.07 -11.10
CA PRO A 101 15.40 -10.41 -10.98
C PRO A 101 15.94 -9.78 -9.69
N VAL A 102 16.36 -10.62 -8.75
CA VAL A 102 17.06 -10.19 -7.54
C VAL A 102 18.34 -9.52 -8.01
N GLY A 103 18.42 -8.20 -7.85
CA GLY A 103 19.63 -7.43 -8.15
C GLY A 103 20.80 -8.06 -7.41
N ARG A 104 21.85 -8.43 -8.13
CA ARG A 104 23.14 -8.80 -7.53
C ARG A 104 23.54 -7.66 -6.60
N THR A 105 23.55 -7.92 -5.30
CA THR A 105 24.07 -7.00 -4.30
C THR A 105 25.46 -6.54 -4.74
N ALA A 106 25.65 -5.23 -4.85
CA ALA A 106 26.94 -4.60 -5.06
C ALA A 106 27.93 -5.13 -4.01
N ARG A 107 29.12 -5.53 -4.46
CA ARG A 107 30.27 -5.75 -3.59
C ARG A 107 30.84 -4.42 -3.14
#